data_AF-A0A920T170-F1
#
_entry.id   AF-A0A920T170-F1
#
_cell.length_a   1.000
_cell.length_b   1.000
_cell.length_c   1.000
_cell.angle_alpha   90.00
_cell.angle_beta   90.00
_cell.angle_gamma   90.00
#
_symmetry.space_group_name_H-M   'P 1'
#
loop_
_entity.id
_entity.type
_entity.pdbx_description
1 polymer ?
#
loop_
_entity_poly.entity_id
_entity_poly.type
_entity_poly.pdbx_seq_one_letter_code
_entity_poly.pdbx_strand_id
1 'polypeptide(L)' 'MNVGAQAVDIGMIPSIAVKRLEVLRDGASAQYGSDAIAGVMNFILKDNNEGVQFEVMSGHWMTAENGVAVNKM' A
#
# COMPACT_ATOMS: atom_id res chain seq x y z
N MET A 1 -18.70 -17.21 16.38
CA MET A 1 -18.10 -17.62 15.09
C MET A 1 -16.92 -16.70 14.87
N ASN A 2 -15.71 -17.13 15.21
CA ASN A 2 -14.50 -16.33 15.02
C ASN A 2 -14.05 -16.56 13.57
N VAL A 3 -14.32 -15.62 12.67
CA VAL A 3 -13.77 -15.67 11.32
C VAL A 3 -12.31 -15.28 11.46
N GLY A 4 -11.43 -16.29 11.47
CA GLY A 4 -9.98 -16.12 11.51
C GLY A 4 -9.51 -15.35 10.28
N ALA A 5 -9.39 -14.03 10.44
CA ALA A 5 -8.51 -13.12 9.74
C ALA A 5 -8.91 -11.71 10.19
N GLN A 6 -8.11 -11.10 11.05
CA GLN A 6 -8.16 -9.64 11.20
C GLN A 6 -7.59 -9.06 9.90
N ALA A 7 -8.37 -8.26 9.18
CA ALA A 7 -7.86 -7.57 8.01
C ALA A 7 -6.69 -6.67 8.43
N VAL A 8 -5.58 -6.74 7.70
CA VAL A 8 -4.43 -5.88 7.96
C VAL A 8 -4.76 -4.48 7.44
N ASP A 9 -4.71 -3.47 8.30
CA ASP A 9 -4.80 -2.07 7.92
C ASP A 9 -3.43 -1.56 7.45
N ILE A 10 -3.30 -1.36 6.14
CA ILE A 10 -2.08 -0.85 5.51
C ILE A 10 -2.04 0.68 5.43
N GLY A 11 -3.13 1.38 5.80
CA GLY A 11 -3.22 2.84 5.74
C GLY A 11 -2.31 3.56 6.73
N MET A 12 -1.82 2.85 7.75
CA MET A 12 -0.87 3.38 8.73
C MET A 12 0.57 3.50 8.20
N ILE A 13 0.90 2.87 7.08
CA ILE A 13 2.24 2.93 6.48
C ILE A 13 2.27 4.08 5.46
N PRO A 14 3.03 5.17 5.70
CA PRO A 14 3.13 6.25 4.73
C PRO A 14 3.81 5.76 3.44
N SER A 15 3.26 6.10 2.28
CA SER A 15 3.85 5.72 0.97
C SER A 15 5.29 6.22 0.81
N ILE A 16 5.59 7.41 1.32
CA ILE A 16 6.93 7.99 1.32
C ILE A 16 7.95 7.14 2.12
N ALA A 17 7.50 6.33 3.08
CA ALA A 17 8.37 5.45 3.86
C ALA A 17 8.66 4.12 3.15
N VAL A 18 7.90 3.76 2.11
CA VAL A 18 8.07 2.48 1.40
C VAL A 18 9.20 2.60 0.38
N LYS A 19 10.13 1.64 0.40
CA LYS A 19 11.23 1.50 -0.56
C LYS A 19 10.83 0.61 -1.74
N ARG A 20 10.24 -0.55 -1.45
CA ARG A 20 9.68 -1.48 -2.44
C ARG A 20 8.66 -2.42 -1.81
N LEU A 21 7.82 -3.00 -2.65
CA LEU A 21 6.90 -4.07 -2.30
C LEU A 21 7.36 -5.37 -2.95
N GLU A 22 7.45 -6.44 -2.17
CA GLU A 22 7.66 -7.79 -2.66
C GLU A 22 6.37 -8.58 -2.47
N VAL A 23 5.97 -9.32 -3.50
CA VAL A 23 4.74 -10.12 -3.47
C VAL A 23 5.09 -11.56 -3.77
N LEU A 24 4.80 -12.43 -2.81
CA LEU A 24 4.88 -13.86 -2.99
C LEU A 24 3.48 -14.40 -3.28
N ARG A 25 3.29 -14.87 -4.51
CA ARG A 25 2.05 -15.48 -5.00
C ARG A 25 2.19 -16.99 -4.92
N ASP A 26 1.12 -17.67 -4.51
CA ASP A 26 0.99 -19.12 -4.43
C ASP A 26 2.02 -19.83 -3.53
N GLY A 27 1.55 -20.67 -2.60
CA GLY A 27 2.43 -21.45 -1.73
C GLY A 27 3.12 -20.69 -0.58
N ALA A 28 2.82 -19.40 -0.40
CA ALA A 28 3.29 -18.64 0.76
C ALA A 28 2.80 -19.26 2.08
N SER A 29 1.68 -19.99 2.07
CA SER A 29 1.16 -20.71 3.23
C SER A 29 2.07 -21.82 3.76
N ALA A 30 2.95 -22.39 2.93
CA ALA A 30 3.95 -23.34 3.40
C ALA A 30 4.99 -22.71 4.33
N GLN A 31 5.27 -21.41 4.15
CA GLN A 31 6.26 -20.67 4.94
C GLN A 31 5.62 -19.79 6.03
N TYR A 32 4.42 -19.27 5.77
CA TYR A 32 3.75 -18.24 6.59
C TYR A 32 2.43 -18.68 7.20
N GLY A 33 1.97 -19.92 6.96
CA GLY A 33 0.77 -20.50 7.59
C GLY A 33 -0.54 -20.29 6.82
N SER A 34 -1.65 -20.72 7.42
CA SER A 34 -2.98 -20.75 6.77
C SER A 34 -3.50 -19.39 6.33
N ASP A 35 -3.01 -18.31 6.93
CA ASP A 35 -3.49 -16.95 6.63
C ASP A 35 -2.88 -16.41 5.33
N ALA A 36 -1.89 -17.11 4.77
CA ALA A 36 -1.19 -16.79 3.53
C ALA A 36 -1.71 -17.56 2.30
N ILE A 37 -2.97 -18.00 2.30
CA ILE A 37 -3.60 -18.73 1.18
C ILE A 37 -3.60 -17.90 -0.12
N ALA A 38 -3.90 -16.61 -0.03
CA ALA A 38 -3.90 -15.70 -1.19
C ALA A 38 -2.49 -15.18 -1.56
N GLY A 39 -1.48 -15.49 -0.75
CA GLY A 39 -0.12 -14.97 -0.87
C GLY A 39 0.27 -14.04 0.29
N VAL A 40 1.48 -13.48 0.20
CA VAL A 40 2.06 -12.56 1.18
C VAL A 40 2.59 -11.32 0.47
N MET A 41 2.34 -10.16 1.08
CA MET A 41 2.94 -8.89 0.71
C MET A 41 3.98 -8.49 1.76
N ASN A 42 5.20 -8.21 1.32
CA ASN A 42 6.29 -7.75 2.17
C ASN A 42 6.67 -6.32 1.81
N PHE A 43 6.42 -5.39 2.73
CA PHE A 43 6.74 -3.97 2.57
C PHE A 43 8.16 -3.73 3.09
N ILE A 44 9.08 -3.42 2.19
CA ILE A 44 10.43 -3.00 2.58
C ILE A 44 10.41 -1.49 2.76
N LEU A 45 10.72 -1.03 3.96
CA LEU A 45 10.80 0.39 4.29
C LEU A 45 12.15 0.98 3.86
N LYS A 46 12.19 2.29 3.68
CA LYS A 46 13.44 3.03 3.47
C LYS A 46 14.29 2.95 4.74
N ASP A 47 15.59 2.80 4.54
CA ASP A 47 16.57 2.82 5.62
C ASP A 47 16.71 4.25 6.16
N ASN A 48 17.03 4.42 7.44
CA ASN A 48 17.33 5.72 8.07
C ASN A 48 18.64 6.37 7.57
N ASN A 49 19.09 6.03 6.35
CA ASN A 49 20.33 6.54 5.79
C ASN A 49 20.21 8.05 5.53
N GLU A 50 21.20 8.76 6.06
CA GLU A 50 21.22 10.19 6.32
C GLU A 50 20.95 11.03 5.05
N GLY A 51 19.88 11.83 5.10
CA GLY A 51 19.49 12.76 4.03
C GLY A 51 18.10 13.34 4.28
N VAL A 52 17.74 14.42 3.57
CA VAL A 52 16.40 15.03 3.64
C VAL A 52 15.67 14.79 2.32
N GLN A 53 14.46 14.20 2.39
CA GLN A 53 13.55 14.08 1.24
C GLN A 53 12.41 15.09 1.37
N PHE A 54 12.17 15.83 0.29
CA PHE A 54 11.01 16.70 0.14
C PHE A 54 10.19 16.25 -1.05
N GLU A 55 8.89 16.06 -0.85
CA GLU A 55 7.94 15.71 -1.90
C GLU A 55 6.83 16.75 -1.91
N VAL A 56 6.51 17.28 -3.10
CA VAL A 56 5.42 18.23 -3.30
C VAL A 56 4.45 17.59 -4.28
N MET A 57 3.25 17.29 -3.80
CA MET A 57 2.15 16.82 -4.64
C MET A 57 1.17 17.97 -4.89
N SER A 58 0.78 18.16 -6.15
CA SER A 58 -0.27 19.08 -6.57
C SER A 58 -1.31 18.33 -7.40
N GLY A 59 -2.59 18.42 -7.03
CA GLY A 59 -3.70 17.87 -7.82
C GLY A 59 -4.34 18.94 -8.72
N HIS A 60 -4.92 18.52 -9.84
CA HIS A 60 -5.69 19.39 -10.73
C HIS A 60 -7.17 19.00 -10.72
N TRP A 61 -8.04 19.97 -10.45
CA TRP A 61 -9.48 19.80 -10.62
C TRP A 61 -9.82 19.97 -12.09
N MET A 62 -10.24 18.89 -12.75
CA MET A 62 -10.81 18.99 -14.09
C MET A 62 -12.32 19.09 -13.95
N THR A 63 -12.88 20.24 -14.31
CA THR A 63 -14.33 20.41 -14.44
C THR A 63 -14.73 19.82 -15.79
N ALA A 64 -15.50 18.73 -15.77
CA ALA A 64 -16.08 18.20 -16.99
C ALA A 64 -17.11 19.20 -17.56
N GLU A 65 -17.26 19.25 -18.88
CA GLU A 65 -18.11 20.22 -19.61
C GLU A 65 -19.58 20.22 -19.16
N ASN A 66 -20.02 19.14 -18.52
CA ASN A 66 -21.32 18.95 -17.88
C ASN A 66 -21.38 19.41 -16.40
N GLY A 67 -20.43 20.22 -15.94
CA GLY A 67 -20.44 20.82 -14.59
C GLY A 67 -20.07 19.87 -13.45
N VAL A 68 -19.65 18.65 -13.75
CA VAL A 68 -19.20 17.68 -12.74
C VAL A 68 -17.70 17.83 -12.56
N ALA A 69 -17.27 18.36 -11.41
CA ALA A 69 -15.87 18.34 -11.02
C ALA A 69 -15.44 16.89 -10.80
N VAL A 70 -14.53 16.38 -11.63
CA VAL A 70 -13.92 15.06 -11.41
C VAL A 70 -12.64 15.25 -10.60
N ASN A 71 -12.62 14.68 -9.39
CA ASN A 71 -11.39 14.59 -8.61
C ASN A 71 -10.53 13.47 -9.21
N LYS A 72 -9.45 13.82 -9.91
CA LYS A 72 -8.47 12.84 -10.37
C LYS A 72 -7.23 12.94 -9.48
N MET A 73 -6.98 11.84 -8.76
CA MET A 73 -5.78 11.62 -7.96
C MET A 73 -4.55 11.57 -8.86
#